data_AF-A0A517PCG6-F1
#
_entry.id   AF-A0A517PCG6-F1
#
_cell.length_a   1.000
_cell.length_b   1.000
_cell.length_c   1.000
_cell.angle_alpha   90.00
_cell.angle_beta   90.00
_cell.angle_gamma   90.00
#
_symmetry.space_group_name_H-M   'P 1'
#
loop_
_entity.id
_entity.type
_entity.pdbx_description
1 polymer ?
#
loop_
_entity_poly.entity_id
_entity_poly.type
_entity_poly.pdbx_seq_one_letter_code
_entity_poly.pdbx_strand_id
1 'polypeptide(L)'
;MLPSRRALVLSTLVSTAIFEGITIAGRLLSGGSAAEWIERTEPPLWLQIHHMFWAIPVAAVAGAAWRRFPRLGRALAGVAFGLVASDLLHHFVVLPLWVGNTGWHWP
;
A
#
# COMPACT_ATOMS: atom_id res chain seq x y z
N MET A 1 2.05 28.90 -0.94
CA MET A 1 1.14 28.65 0.19
C MET A 1 1.05 27.14 0.40
N LEU A 2 1.23 26.65 1.63
CA LEU A 2 1.03 25.22 1.91
C LEU A 2 -0.48 24.94 1.97
N PRO A 3 -0.96 23.82 1.39
CA PRO A 3 -2.37 23.45 1.43
C PRO A 3 -2.86 23.28 2.88
N SER A 4 -4.12 23.60 3.13
CA SER A 4 -4.73 23.43 4.46
C SER A 4 -4.75 21.95 4.86
N ARG A 5 -4.74 21.65 6.16
CA ARG A 5 -4.84 20.26 6.67
C ARG A 5 -6.06 19.54 6.11
N ARG A 6 -7.19 20.24 5.95
CA ARG A 6 -8.41 19.70 5.35
C ARG A 6 -8.21 19.35 3.87
N ALA A 7 -7.57 20.23 3.11
CA ALA A 7 -7.27 19.98 1.70
C ALA A 7 -6.34 18.77 1.52
N LEU A 8 -5.33 18.63 2.39
CA LEU A 8 -4.44 17.46 2.39
C LEU A 8 -5.21 16.17 2.67
N VAL A 9 -5.98 16.10 3.76
CA VAL A 9 -6.79 14.91 4.09
C VAL A 9 -7.74 14.56 2.95
N LEU A 10 -8.46 15.54 2.41
CA LEU A 10 -9.40 15.33 1.31
C LEU A 10 -8.69 14.80 0.06
N SER A 11 -7.54 15.39 -0.29
CA SER A 11 -6.75 14.95 -1.45
C SER A 11 -6.25 13.52 -1.30
N THR A 12 -5.82 13.12 -0.09
CA THR A 12 -5.42 11.74 0.20
C THR A 12 -6.60 10.80 0.01
N LEU A 13 -7.74 11.06 0.65
CA LEU A 13 -8.93 10.22 0.54
C LEU A 13 -9.40 10.06 -0.91
N VAL A 14 -9.46 11.16 -1.66
CA VAL A 14 -9.86 11.15 -3.08
C VAL A 14 -8.85 10.36 -3.92
N SER A 15 -7.55 10.59 -3.73
CA SER A 15 -6.53 9.86 -4.48
C SER A 15 -6.58 8.35 -4.19
N THR A 16 -6.76 7.96 -2.92
CA THR A 16 -6.93 6.57 -2.52
C THR A 16 -8.14 5.95 -3.20
N ALA A 17 -9.30 6.61 -3.15
CA ALA A 17 -10.52 6.10 -3.79
C ALA A 17 -10.38 5.96 -5.31
N ILE A 18 -9.66 6.88 -5.98
CA ILE A 18 -9.39 6.80 -7.43
C ILE A 18 -8.50 5.59 -7.74
N PHE A 19 -7.39 5.43 -7.03
CA PHE A 19 -6.48 4.30 -7.26
C PHE A 19 -7.15 2.95 -6.96
N GLU A 20 -7.91 2.86 -5.87
CA GLU A 20 -8.72 1.66 -5.58
C GLU A 20 -9.74 1.39 -6.69
N GLY A 21 -10.44 2.42 -7.16
CA GLY A 21 -11.42 2.31 -8.25
C GLY A 21 -10.78 1.82 -9.55
N ILE A 22 -9.60 2.33 -9.92
CA ILE A 22 -8.85 1.88 -11.10
C ILE A 22 -8.45 0.42 -10.95
N THR A 23 -7.95 0.01 -9.79
CA THR A 23 -7.55 -1.37 -9.53
C THR A 23 -8.74 -2.33 -9.61
N ILE A 24 -9.88 -1.95 -9.01
CA ILE A 24 -11.12 -2.73 -9.09
C ILE A 24 -11.63 -2.82 -10.54
N ALA A 25 -11.65 -1.70 -11.26
CA ALA A 25 -12.10 -1.67 -12.65
C ALA A 25 -11.19 -2.51 -13.56
N GLY A 26 -9.87 -2.38 -13.43
CA GLY A 26 -8.90 -3.18 -14.17
C GLY A 26 -9.10 -4.68 -13.91
N ARG A 27 -9.34 -5.06 -12.65
CA ARG A 27 -9.66 -6.44 -12.27
C ARG A 27 -10.95 -6.92 -12.92
N LEU A 28 -12.06 -6.21 -12.74
CA LEU A 28 -13.38 -6.60 -13.27
C LEU A 28 -13.38 -6.67 -14.81
N LEU A 29 -12.66 -5.77 -15.49
CA LEU A 29 -12.59 -5.73 -16.96
C LEU A 29 -11.65 -6.78 -17.54
N SER A 30 -10.72 -7.33 -16.75
CA SER A 30 -9.77 -8.34 -17.23
C SER A 30 -10.34 -9.75 -17.35
N GLY A 31 -11.55 -10.00 -16.83
CA GLY A 31 -12.30 -11.25 -17.00
C GLY A 31 -11.70 -12.50 -16.34
N GLY A 32 -10.54 -12.38 -15.67
CA GLY A 32 -9.87 -13.47 -14.95
C GLY A 32 -10.04 -13.36 -13.43
N SER A 33 -9.71 -14.44 -12.73
CA SER A 33 -9.59 -14.42 -11.28
C SER A 33 -8.47 -13.47 -10.83
N ALA A 34 -8.50 -13.03 -9.57
CA ALA A 34 -7.44 -12.18 -9.02
C ALA A 34 -6.06 -12.86 -9.13
N ALA A 35 -6.02 -14.17 -8.93
CA ALA A 35 -4.80 -14.96 -9.04
C ALA A 35 -4.24 -14.93 -10.47
N GLU A 36 -5.08 -15.10 -11.48
CA GLU A 36 -4.65 -15.07 -12.89
C GLU A 36 -4.15 -13.68 -13.31
N TRP A 37 -4.79 -12.61 -12.82
CA TRP A 37 -4.33 -11.25 -13.12
C TRP A 37 -2.96 -10.97 -12.50
N ILE A 38 -2.75 -11.41 -11.25
CA ILE A 38 -1.46 -11.32 -10.54
C ILE A 38 -0.39 -12.11 -11.31
N GLU A 39 -0.66 -13.36 -11.66
CA GLU A 39 0.27 -14.24 -12.38
C GLU A 39 0.66 -13.69 -13.77
N ARG A 40 -0.27 -12.99 -14.44
CA ARG A 40 -0.05 -12.44 -15.79
C ARG A 40 0.62 -11.06 -15.80
N THR A 41 0.38 -10.25 -14.76
CA THR A 41 0.74 -8.83 -14.76
C THR A 41 1.93 -8.52 -13.85
N GLU A 42 2.29 -9.43 -12.94
CA GLU A 42 3.38 -9.24 -11.99
C GLU A 42 4.57 -10.18 -12.34
N PRO A 43 5.73 -9.65 -12.81
CA PRO A 43 6.93 -10.47 -13.02
C PRO A 43 7.46 -11.04 -11.69
N PRO A 44 8.38 -12.04 -11.68
CA PRO A 44 8.85 -12.74 -10.49
C PRO A 44 9.83 -11.88 -9.68
N LEU A 45 9.32 -10.77 -9.16
CA LEU A 45 9.87 -10.00 -8.08
C LEU A 45 8.66 -9.83 -7.19
N TRP A 46 8.52 -10.65 -6.14
CA TRP A 46 8.35 -10.31 -4.72
C TRP A 46 7.77 -8.90 -4.37
N LEU A 47 7.02 -8.30 -5.28
CA LEU A 47 6.23 -7.07 -5.30
C LEU A 47 4.75 -7.46 -5.31
N GLN A 48 4.44 -8.69 -4.87
CA GLN A 48 3.14 -8.95 -4.29
C GLN A 48 2.84 -7.76 -3.39
N ILE A 49 1.78 -7.01 -3.70
CA ILE A 49 0.69 -6.42 -2.89
C ILE A 49 0.98 -6.06 -1.41
N HIS A 50 2.01 -6.62 -0.80
CA HIS A 50 2.66 -6.24 0.43
C HIS A 50 3.28 -4.86 0.32
N HIS A 51 2.45 -3.89 0.65
CA HIS A 51 2.84 -2.51 0.91
C HIS A 51 4.06 -2.42 1.84
N MET A 52 4.33 -3.46 2.66
CA MET A 52 5.55 -3.58 3.48
C MET A 52 6.85 -3.40 2.68
N PHE A 53 6.94 -3.84 1.42
CA PHE A 53 8.18 -3.69 0.63
C PHE A 53 8.51 -2.21 0.38
N TRP A 54 7.49 -1.37 0.21
CA TRP A 54 7.65 0.07 0.10
C TRP A 54 8.01 0.74 1.42
N ALA A 55 7.78 0.09 2.56
CA ALA A 55 8.18 0.63 3.86
C ALA A 55 9.70 0.84 3.95
N ILE A 56 10.51 -0.04 3.33
CA ILE A 56 11.98 0.07 3.34
C ILE A 56 12.48 1.34 2.64
N PRO A 57 12.19 1.58 1.34
CA PRO A 57 12.64 2.80 0.68
C PRO A 57 12.02 4.05 1.33
N VAL A 58 10.77 4.00 1.78
CA VAL A 58 10.14 5.14 2.48
C VAL A 58 10.84 5.43 3.81
N ALA A 59 11.19 4.42 4.59
CA ALA A 59 11.94 4.57 5.84
C ALA A 59 13.37 5.09 5.61
N ALA A 60 14.03 4.66 4.54
CA ALA A 60 15.35 5.18 4.16
C ALA A 60 15.29 6.68 3.84
N VAL A 61 14.29 7.10 3.05
CA VAL A 61 14.06 8.53 2.75
C VAL A 61 13.65 9.29 4.03
N ALA A 62 12.86 8.68 4.91
CA ALA A 62 12.50 9.27 6.20
C ALA A 62 13.74 9.58 7.05
N GLY A 63 14.67 8.61 7.15
CA GLY A 63 15.95 8.77 7.86
C GLY A 63 16.82 9.86 7.25
N ALA A 64 16.95 9.90 5.92
CA ALA A 64 17.69 10.94 5.21
C ALA A 64 17.08 12.34 5.42
N ALA A 65 15.75 12.44 5.40
CA ALA A 65 15.04 13.69 5.61
C ALA A 65 15.04 14.14 7.08
N TRP A 66 15.30 13.24 8.04
CA TRP A 66 15.11 13.51 9.47
C TRP A 66 15.93 14.69 10.01
N ARG A 67 17.18 14.82 9.56
CA ARG A 67 18.10 15.88 10.02
C ARG A 67 17.76 17.25 9.43
N ARG A 68 17.42 17.32 8.14
CA ARG A 68 17.21 18.58 7.41
C ARG A 68 15.76 19.05 7.41
N PHE A 69 14.82 18.10 7.42
CA PHE A 69 13.37 18.35 7.35
C PHE A 69 12.63 17.45 8.34
N PRO A 70 12.76 17.68 9.66
CA PRO A 70 12.28 16.75 10.70
C PRO A 70 10.76 16.50 10.66
N ARG A 71 9.97 17.46 10.16
CA ARG A 71 8.53 17.27 9.94
C ARG A 71 8.23 16.25 8.84
N LEU A 72 8.96 16.34 7.72
CA LEU A 72 8.85 15.40 6.61
C LEU A 72 9.37 14.01 7.01
N GLY A 73 10.51 13.96 7.69
CA GLY A 73 11.05 12.69 8.22
C GLY A 73 10.05 11.95 9.10
N ARG A 74 9.42 12.64 10.06
CA ARG A 74 8.35 12.05 10.91
C ARG A 74 7.15 11.57 10.10
N ALA A 75 6.70 12.36 9.12
CA ALA A 75 5.58 11.99 8.28
C ALA A 75 5.89 10.72 7.47
N LEU A 76 7.06 10.66 6.84
CA LEU A 76 7.50 9.50 6.06
C LEU A 76 7.71 8.25 6.94
N ALA A 77 8.24 8.41 8.16
CA ALA A 77 8.34 7.29 9.10
C ALA A 77 6.96 6.75 9.49
N GLY A 78 5.98 7.63 9.70
CA GLY A 78 4.59 7.25 9.93
C GLY A 78 3.99 6.51 8.74
N VAL A 79 4.28 6.95 7.50
CA VAL A 79 3.86 6.25 6.27
C VAL A 79 4.50 4.86 6.20
N ALA A 80 5.82 4.74 6.40
CA ALA A 80 6.51 3.45 6.39
C ALA A 80 5.90 2.47 7.40
N PHE A 81 5.64 2.93 8.63
CA PHE A 81 4.96 2.12 9.63
C PHE A 81 3.54 1.73 9.21
N GLY A 82 2.78 2.68 8.66
CA GLY A 82 1.42 2.42 8.16
C GLY A 82 1.38 1.38 7.05
N LEU A 83 2.37 1.37 6.16
CA LEU A 83 2.48 0.35 5.10
C LEU A 83 2.68 -1.05 5.68
N VAL A 84 3.56 -1.21 6.69
CA VAL A 84 3.75 -2.50 7.38
C VAL A 84 2.49 -2.90 8.14
N ALA A 85 1.91 -1.99 8.92
CA ALA A 85 0.74 -2.29 9.74
C ALA A 85 -0.49 -2.64 8.89
N SER A 86 -0.71 -1.91 7.78
CA SER A 86 -1.78 -2.19 6.82
C SER A 86 -1.63 -3.58 6.23
N ASP A 87 -0.40 -3.96 5.90
CA ASP A 87 -0.13 -5.25 5.30
C ASP A 87 -0.34 -6.42 6.26
N LEU A 88 0.17 -6.29 7.49
CA LEU A 88 -0.09 -7.25 8.56
C LEU A 88 -1.59 -7.38 8.84
N LEU A 89 -2.33 -6.27 8.90
CA LEU A 89 -3.78 -6.30 9.11
C LEU A 89 -4.49 -7.00 7.95
N HIS A 90 -4.07 -6.76 6.72
CA HIS A 90 -4.63 -7.42 5.55
C HIS A 90 -4.45 -8.93 5.62
N HIS A 91 -3.22 -9.40 5.85
CA HIS A 91 -2.88 -10.82 5.83
C HIS A 91 -3.35 -11.62 7.05
N PHE A 92 -3.40 -10.99 8.22
CA PHE A 92 -3.74 -11.69 9.47
C PHE A 92 -5.14 -11.44 9.99
N VAL A 93 -5.85 -10.43 9.47
CA VAL A 93 -7.22 -10.11 9.90
C VAL A 93 -8.17 -10.14 8.72
N VAL A 94 -7.93 -9.34 7.68
CA VAL A 94 -8.89 -9.21 6.58
C VAL A 94 -9.02 -10.51 5.78
N LEU A 95 -7.92 -11.04 5.26
CA LEU A 95 -7.94 -12.25 4.42
C LEU A 95 -8.46 -13.47 5.18
N PRO A 96 -8.05 -13.77 6.43
CA PRO A 96 -8.59 -14.91 7.16
C PRO A 96 -10.10 -14.80 7.42
N LEU A 97 -10.59 -13.60 7.76
CA LEU A 97 -12.02 -13.39 8.05
C LEU A 97 -12.90 -13.42 6.80
N TRP A 98 -12.39 -12.96 5.65
CA TRP A 98 -13.19 -12.82 4.42
C TRP A 98 -12.98 -13.94 3.40
N VAL A 99 -11.77 -14.48 3.34
CA VAL A 99 -11.33 -15.48 2.33
C VAL A 99 -11.02 -16.84 2.97
N GLY A 100 -10.78 -16.88 4.28
CA GLY A 100 -10.50 -18.13 5.01
C GLY A 100 -9.05 -18.61 4.95
N ASN A 101 -8.13 -17.79 4.42
CA ASN A 101 -6.69 -18.04 4.45
C ASN A 101 -5.93 -16.70 4.54
N THR A 102 -4.64 -16.73 4.85
CA THR A 102 -3.83 -15.51 5.04
C THR A 102 -3.24 -14.96 3.74
N GLY A 103 -3.44 -15.61 2.59
CA GLY A 103 -2.73 -15.29 1.35
C GLY A 103 -1.22 -15.58 1.36
N TRP A 104 -0.67 -15.98 2.51
CA TRP A 104 0.70 -16.50 2.62
C TRP A 104 0.71 -17.95 2.19
N HIS A 105 0.72 -18.14 0.89
CA HIS A 105 1.04 -19.40 0.27
C HIS A 105 2.56 -19.39 0.05
N TRP A 106 3.31 -19.87 1.05
CA TRP A 106 4.67 -20.32 0.79
C TRP A 106 4.58 -21.53 -0.16
N PRO A 107 5.46 -21.65 -1.17
CA PRO A 107 5.61 -22.92 -1.89
C PRO A 107 6.00 -24.05 -0.95
#